data_AF-A0A7V1F9S3-F1
#
_entry.id   AF-A0A7V1F9S3-F1
#
_cell.length_a   1.000
_cell.length_b   1.000
_cell.length_c   1.000
_cell.angle_alpha   90.00
_cell.angle_beta   90.00
_cell.angle_gamma   90.00
#
_symmetry.space_group_name_H-M   'P 1'
#
loop_
_entity.id
_entity.type
_entity.pdbx_description
1 polymer ?
#
loop_
_entity_poly.entity_id
_entity_poly.type
_entity_poly.pdbx_seq_one_letter_code
_entity_poly.pdbx_strand_id
1 'polypeptide(L)'
;MIISDREENRKISIEIYSNIPIGERMGNLISVYTQDSHLQLHFCTGYVVSASLGEVTFVAESPGKVCGLIVESGASCSLYANVDREVLSGDFTQMGPEVVLSGVALSLTEKVLSE
;
A
#
# COMPACT_ATOMS: atom_id res chain seq x y z
N MET A 1 -9.70 -12.53 2.95
CA MET A 1 -10.71 -12.04 1.98
C MET A 1 -10.23 -12.36 0.58
N ILE A 2 -11.12 -12.74 -0.34
CA ILE A 2 -10.76 -13.02 -1.73
C ILE A 2 -11.42 -11.97 -2.63
N ILE A 3 -10.65 -11.41 -3.56
CA ILE A 3 -11.15 -10.53 -4.64
C ILE A 3 -10.85 -11.22 -5.96
N SER A 4 -11.82 -11.21 -6.89
CA SER A 4 -11.67 -11.84 -8.20
C SER A 4 -12.25 -10.96 -9.29
N ASP A 5 -11.51 -10.86 -10.38
CA ASP A 5 -11.92 -10.26 -11.64
C ASP A 5 -11.99 -11.37 -12.68
N ARG A 6 -13.20 -11.70 -13.12
CA ARG A 6 -13.44 -12.82 -14.04
C ARG A 6 -13.15 -12.46 -15.49
N GLU A 7 -13.26 -11.17 -15.84
CA GLU A 7 -13.01 -10.72 -17.21
C GLU A 7 -11.52 -10.80 -17.51
N GLU A 8 -10.69 -10.37 -16.55
CA GLU A 8 -9.22 -10.40 -16.67
C GLU A 8 -8.58 -11.68 -16.09
N ASN A 9 -9.39 -12.64 -15.62
CA ASN A 9 -8.96 -13.88 -14.96
C ASN A 9 -7.96 -13.67 -13.80
N ARG A 10 -8.14 -12.59 -13.03
CA ARG A 10 -7.30 -12.25 -11.87
C ARG A 10 -7.99 -12.64 -10.57
N LYS A 11 -7.18 -13.02 -9.60
CA LYS A 11 -7.64 -13.34 -8.24
C LYS A 11 -6.54 -13.02 -7.24
N ILE A 12 -6.92 -12.32 -6.17
CA ILE A 12 -6.04 -12.06 -5.04
C ILE A 12 -6.70 -12.51 -3.74
N SER A 13 -5.87 -12.89 -2.77
CA SER A 13 -6.28 -13.13 -1.38
C SER A 13 -5.59 -12.12 -0.47
N ILE A 14 -6.35 -11.55 0.45
CA ILE A 14 -5.87 -10.59 1.45
C ILE A 14 -6.03 -11.22 2.82
N GLU A 15 -4.97 -11.18 3.62
CA GLU A 15 -4.97 -11.59 5.01
C GLU A 15 -4.48 -10.44 5.89
N ILE A 16 -5.18 -10.22 7.00
CA ILE A 16 -4.87 -9.16 7.96
C ILE A 16 -4.65 -9.82 9.31
N TYR A 17 -3.41 -9.79 9.77
CA TYR A 17 -3.02 -10.25 11.09
C TYR A 17 -2.92 -9.05 12.01
N SER A 18 -3.79 -8.97 13.02
CA SER A 18 -3.93 -7.77 13.85
C SER A 18 -2.81 -7.62 14.87
N ASN A 19 -2.28 -8.73 15.40
CA ASN A 19 -1.27 -8.73 16.45
C ASN A 19 -0.53 -10.08 16.51
N ILE A 20 0.61 -10.18 15.83
CA ILE A 20 1.47 -11.36 15.77
C ILE A 20 2.93 -11.00 16.11
N PRO A 21 3.76 -11.98 16.51
CA PRO A 21 5.19 -11.77 16.63
C PRO A 21 5.84 -11.49 15.27
N ILE A 22 6.58 -10.38 15.17
CA ILE A 22 7.39 -9.97 14.01
C ILE A 22 8.78 -9.62 14.54
N GLY A 23 9.71 -10.57 14.44
CA GLY A 23 11.02 -10.46 15.09
C GLY A 23 10.86 -10.36 16.62
N GLU A 24 11.41 -9.32 17.23
CA GLU A 24 11.35 -9.07 18.68
C GLU A 24 10.12 -8.25 19.11
N ARG A 25 9.25 -7.87 18.16
CA ARG A 25 8.12 -6.98 18.42
C ARG A 25 6.80 -7.67 18.11
N MET A 26 5.74 -7.24 18.79
CA MET A 26 4.38 -7.53 18.38
C MET A 26 3.91 -6.47 17.37
N GLY A 27 3.18 -6.88 16.34
CA GLY A 27 2.68 -5.96 15.33
C GLY A 27 1.60 -6.55 14.45
N ASN A 28 1.11 -5.75 13.51
CA ASN A 28 0.19 -6.20 12.48
C ASN A 28 0.93 -6.49 11.16
N LEU A 29 0.29 -7.30 10.32
CA LEU A 29 0.79 -7.68 9.01
C LEU A 29 -0.37 -7.75 8.02
N ILE A 30 -0.24 -7.04 6.91
CA ILE A 30 -1.14 -7.16 5.75
C ILE A 30 -0.41 -8.00 4.72
N SER A 31 -1.00 -9.13 4.32
CA SER A 31 -0.46 -10.01 3.28
C SER A 31 -1.42 -10.09 2.10
N VAL A 32 -0.91 -9.92 0.89
CA VAL A 32 -1.64 -10.08 -0.36
C VAL A 32 -0.97 -11.16 -1.18
N TYR A 33 -1.75 -12.18 -1.53
CA TYR A 33 -1.34 -13.29 -2.38
C TYR A 33 -1.98 -13.10 -3.75
N THR A 34 -1.15 -13.05 -4.78
CA THR A 34 -1.56 -13.05 -6.18
C THR A 34 -1.20 -14.39 -6.82
N GLN A 35 -1.38 -14.53 -8.13
CA GLN A 35 -0.91 -15.72 -8.86
C GLN A 35 0.62 -15.83 -8.87
N ASP A 36 1.32 -14.70 -8.97
CA ASP A 36 2.76 -14.67 -9.25
C ASP A 36 3.58 -13.96 -8.17
N SER A 37 2.93 -13.40 -7.15
CA SER A 37 3.59 -12.63 -6.10
C SER A 37 2.93 -12.77 -4.74
N HIS A 38 3.74 -12.55 -3.71
CA HIS A 38 3.31 -12.43 -2.33
C HIS A 38 3.84 -11.11 -1.78
N LEU A 39 2.93 -10.19 -1.46
CA LEU A 39 3.24 -8.84 -0.99
C LEU A 39 2.90 -8.74 0.49
N GLN A 40 3.78 -8.10 1.26
CA GLN A 40 3.60 -7.94 2.69
C GLN A 40 3.89 -6.51 3.12
N LEU A 41 2.98 -5.96 3.93
CA LEU A 41 3.16 -4.68 4.62
C LEU A 41 3.17 -4.95 6.13
N HIS A 42 4.34 -4.74 6.74
CA HIS A 42 4.55 -4.92 8.17
C HIS A 42 4.26 -3.62 8.92
N PHE A 43 3.71 -3.73 10.13
CA PHE A 43 3.48 -2.59 11.02
C PHE A 43 2.68 -1.46 10.34
N CYS A 44 1.61 -1.83 9.65
CA CYS A 44 0.64 -0.89 9.08
C CYS A 44 0.13 0.07 10.17
N THR A 45 0.30 1.36 9.93
CA THR A 45 -0.07 2.46 10.84
C THR A 45 -1.43 3.07 10.49
N GLY A 46 -1.90 2.89 9.25
CA GLY A 46 -3.18 3.43 8.81
C GLY A 46 -3.62 2.89 7.45
N TYR A 47 -4.81 3.30 7.02
CA TYR A 47 -5.32 2.98 5.70
C TYR A 47 -6.20 4.09 5.15
N VAL A 48 -6.29 4.19 3.83
CA VAL A 48 -7.17 5.11 3.10
C VAL A 48 -8.04 4.30 2.16
N VAL A 49 -9.34 4.58 2.16
CA VAL A 49 -10.30 4.00 1.21
C VAL A 49 -10.66 5.05 0.17
N SER A 50 -10.50 4.73 -1.11
CA SER A 50 -10.89 5.59 -2.23
C SER A 50 -11.99 4.91 -3.02
N ALA A 51 -13.25 5.22 -2.71
CA ALA A 51 -14.39 4.65 -3.42
C ALA A 51 -14.42 5.05 -4.90
N SER A 52 -13.94 6.24 -5.25
CA SER A 52 -13.86 6.73 -6.63
C SER A 52 -12.83 5.99 -7.48
N LEU A 53 -11.74 5.52 -6.86
CA LEU A 53 -10.71 4.71 -7.53
C LEU A 53 -10.96 3.20 -7.36
N GLY A 54 -11.86 2.81 -6.45
CA GLY A 54 -12.13 1.40 -6.16
C GLY A 54 -11.00 0.71 -5.42
N GLU A 55 -10.24 1.43 -4.59
CA GLU A 55 -9.04 0.89 -3.94
C GLU A 55 -9.00 1.16 -2.42
N VAL A 56 -8.19 0.37 -1.73
CA VAL A 56 -7.75 0.59 -0.36
C VAL A 56 -6.24 0.62 -0.32
N THR A 57 -5.68 1.68 0.24
CA THR A 57 -4.23 1.84 0.46
C THR A 57 -3.92 1.65 1.92
N PHE A 58 -3.23 0.56 2.26
CA PHE A 58 -2.65 0.34 3.58
C PHE A 58 -1.29 1.02 3.65
N VAL A 59 -0.97 1.63 4.80
CA VAL A 59 0.20 2.48 4.94
C VAL A 59 1.00 2.06 6.16
N ALA A 60 2.33 1.99 6.03
CA ALA A 60 3.24 1.84 7.15
C ALA A 60 4.26 2.99 7.12
N GLU A 61 4.44 3.62 8.27
CA GLU A 61 5.35 4.74 8.44
C GLU A 61 6.59 4.36 9.24
N SER A 62 7.70 4.97 8.85
CA SER A 62 8.92 5.02 9.64
C SER A 62 9.55 6.41 9.46
N PRO A 63 10.49 6.83 10.32
CA PRO A 63 11.05 8.19 10.25
C PRO A 63 11.54 8.56 8.84
N GLY A 64 10.88 9.55 8.22
CA GLY A 64 11.19 10.05 6.87
C GLY A 64 10.76 9.15 5.70
N LYS A 65 10.19 7.98 5.95
CA LYS A 65 9.85 6.99 4.92
C LYS A 65 8.43 6.46 5.06
N VAL A 66 7.82 6.17 3.91
CA VAL A 66 6.49 5.56 3.83
C VAL A 66 6.52 4.33 2.93
N CYS A 67 5.73 3.34 3.31
CA CYS A 67 5.39 2.19 2.48
C CYS A 67 3.87 2.19 2.28
N GLY A 68 3.41 1.85 1.07
CA GLY A 68 2.01 1.71 0.76
C GLY A 68 1.71 0.43 0.00
N LEU A 69 0.73 -0.33 0.48
CA LEU A 69 0.18 -1.50 -0.18
C LEU A 69 -1.24 -1.18 -0.63
N ILE A 70 -1.43 -1.06 -1.94
CA ILE A 70 -2.70 -0.72 -2.56
C ILE A 70 -3.37 -2.01 -3.02
N VAL A 71 -4.66 -2.13 -2.72
CA VAL A 71 -5.51 -3.24 -3.19
C VAL A 71 -6.74 -2.67 -3.88
N GLU A 72 -6.92 -3.07 -5.13
CA GLU A 72 -7.99 -2.59 -6.01
C GLU A 72 -9.12 -3.62 -6.12
N SER A 73 -10.35 -3.14 -6.33
CA SER A 73 -11.53 -3.99 -6.52
C SER A 73 -11.44 -4.89 -7.77
N GLY A 74 -10.59 -4.53 -8.74
CA GLY A 74 -10.28 -5.34 -9.93
C GLY A 74 -9.32 -6.51 -9.69
N ALA A 75 -9.14 -6.95 -8.44
CA ALA A 75 -8.17 -7.99 -8.07
C ALA A 75 -6.73 -7.66 -8.51
N SER A 76 -6.36 -6.38 -8.42
CA SER A 76 -5.01 -5.85 -8.64
C SER A 76 -4.43 -5.33 -7.32
N CYS A 77 -3.11 -5.27 -7.24
CA CYS A 77 -2.41 -4.71 -6.11
C CYS A 77 -1.03 -4.19 -6.49
N SER A 78 -0.56 -3.18 -5.77
CA SER A 78 0.79 -2.64 -5.91
C SER A 78 1.41 -2.37 -4.54
N LEU A 79 2.71 -2.59 -4.42
CA LEU A 79 3.48 -2.27 -3.22
C LEU A 79 4.55 -1.23 -3.58
N TYR A 80 4.50 -0.10 -2.89
CA TYR A 80 5.55 0.90 -2.89
C TYR A 80 6.25 0.86 -1.53
N ALA A 81 7.56 0.63 -1.52
CA ALA A 81 8.32 0.46 -0.29
C ALA A 81 9.44 1.49 -0.19
N ASN A 82 9.75 1.90 1.04
CA ASN A 82 10.87 2.79 1.37
C ASN A 82 10.85 4.13 0.58
N VAL A 83 9.65 4.65 0.32
CA VAL A 83 9.46 5.91 -0.41
C VAL A 83 9.81 7.07 0.53
N ASP A 84 10.62 8.01 0.05
CA ASP A 84 10.90 9.25 0.77
C ASP A 84 9.60 10.04 0.96
N ARG A 85 9.32 10.45 2.21
CA ARG A 85 8.08 11.17 2.51
C ARG A 85 7.95 12.48 1.71
N GLU A 86 9.07 13.13 1.42
CA GLU A 86 9.14 14.34 0.60
C GLU A 86 8.62 14.14 -0.84
N VAL A 87 8.60 12.90 -1.35
CA VAL A 87 8.07 12.57 -2.67
C VAL A 87 6.55 12.74 -2.73
N LEU A 88 5.84 12.60 -1.61
CA LEU A 88 4.37 12.69 -1.59
C LEU A 88 3.89 14.14 -1.69
N SER A 89 4.67 15.08 -1.13
CA SER A 89 4.33 16.50 -1.02
C SER A 89 5.07 17.40 -2.02
N GLY A 90 5.92 16.83 -2.88
CA GLY A 90 6.76 17.58 -3.80
C GLY A 90 6.03 18.02 -5.08
N ASP A 91 6.64 18.95 -5.81
CA ASP A 91 6.16 19.33 -7.15
C ASP A 91 6.46 18.20 -8.15
N PHE A 92 5.44 17.40 -8.47
CA PHE A 92 5.56 16.28 -9.42
C PHE A 92 6.08 16.70 -10.81
N THR A 93 5.95 17.97 -11.19
CA THR A 93 6.48 18.45 -12.48
C THR A 93 8.00 18.54 -12.52
N GLN A 94 8.64 18.55 -11.36
CA GLN A 94 10.10 18.60 -11.20
C GLN A 94 10.71 17.21 -10.93
N MET A 95 9.87 16.18 -10.75
CA MET A 95 10.31 14.81 -10.49
C MET A 95 10.53 14.04 -11.79
N GLY A 96 11.49 13.12 -11.76
CA GLY A 96 11.64 12.13 -12.83
C GLY A 96 10.40 11.22 -12.93
N PRO A 97 9.94 10.85 -14.13
CA PRO A 97 8.74 10.04 -14.32
C PRO A 97 8.79 8.70 -13.56
N GLU A 98 9.98 8.15 -13.35
CA GLU A 98 10.24 6.95 -12.57
C GLU A 98 9.92 7.09 -11.06
N VAL A 99 9.93 8.32 -10.53
CA VAL A 99 9.63 8.62 -9.11
C VAL A 99 8.17 9.08 -8.95
N VAL A 100 7.63 9.78 -9.95
CA VAL A 100 6.27 10.35 -9.89
C VAL A 100 5.20 9.31 -9.55
N LEU A 101 5.34 8.08 -10.05
CA LEU A 101 4.32 7.05 -9.85
C LEU A 101 4.08 6.73 -8.36
N SER A 102 5.13 6.62 -7.54
CA SER A 102 4.97 6.36 -6.12
C SER A 102 4.39 7.56 -5.37
N GLY A 103 4.79 8.77 -5.76
CA GLY A 103 4.23 10.02 -5.21
C GLY A 103 2.73 10.14 -5.48
N VAL A 104 2.30 9.91 -6.73
CA VAL A 104 0.89 9.97 -7.11
C VAL A 104 0.08 8.87 -6.41
N ALA A 105 0.55 7.62 -6.46
CA ALA A 105 -0.14 6.48 -5.87
C ALA A 105 -0.33 6.62 -4.35
N LEU A 106 0.62 7.24 -3.65
CA LEU A 106 0.57 7.43 -2.20
C LEU A 106 0.06 8.81 -1.77
N SER A 107 -0.21 9.74 -2.68
CA SER A 107 -0.63 11.12 -2.34
C SER A 107 -1.88 11.17 -1.44
N LEU A 108 -2.83 10.26 -1.62
CA LEU A 108 -4.04 10.18 -0.79
C LEU A 108 -3.75 9.81 0.67
N THR A 109 -2.59 9.22 0.93
CA THR A 109 -2.19 8.74 2.27
C THR A 109 -1.73 9.86 3.18
N GLU A 110 -1.34 11.03 2.65
CA GLU A 110 -0.86 12.16 3.46
C GLU A 110 -1.83 12.53 4.60
N LYS A 111 -3.14 12.37 4.38
CA LYS A 111 -4.19 12.67 5.35
C LYS A 111 -4.19 11.76 6.58
N VAL A 112 -3.57 10.58 6.48
CA VAL A 112 -3.47 9.60 7.56
C VAL A 112 -2.05 9.42 8.08
N LEU A 113 -1.07 10.15 7.51
CA LEU A 113 0.29 10.16 8.02
C LEU A 113 0.37 11.00 9.29
N SER A 114 1.06 10.49 10.31
CA SER A 114 1.40 11.26 11.52
C SER A 114 2.37 12.40 11.22
N GLU A 115 2.23 13.57 11.85
CA GLU A 115 3.21 14.69 11.71
C GLU A 115 4.65 14.26 12.03
#